data_AF-A0A534TJV3-F1
#
_entry.id   AF-A0A534TJV3-F1
#
_cell.length_a   1.000
_cell.length_b   1.000
_cell.length_c   1.000
_cell.angle_alpha   90.00
_cell.angle_beta   90.00
_cell.angle_gamma   90.00
#
_symmetry.space_group_name_H-M   'P 1'
#
loop_
_entity.id
_entity.type
_entity.pdbx_description
1 polymer ?
#
loop_
_entity_poly.entity_id
_entity_poly.type
_entity_poly.pdbx_seq_one_letter_code
_entity_poly.pdbx_strand_id
1 'polypeptide(L)'
;MRLLALPVLVVAVASSASANVLWRGDYETGDLSQWAGVEGLTSRLTIVQSPVRQGKYALRTELHQGDFANSGTRNEVENSSAQYNEVEGNDKWYAWSTMFASDFPAPKTWQVFTQWHHSGLTGSPPLEFDVLGETIQLAHNGGTILWRTPLVRGVWHDFVVHVFWSSTNGYVDLYYDGTKVLDHQATPTLNSGQYTYLKQGLYRDASIADVGVVYHDGMVMGTTLADVAPALANPPPAPDAGTPELPAPDAGTNSPVTPSPDAGVSLKSSSVYMLPGGCSHISPGSVAVLGLFAGALLVLRRRRD
;
A
#
# COMPACT_ATOMS: atom_id res chain seq x y z
N MET A 1 58.87 4.94 -40.68
CA MET A 1 58.51 4.71 -39.26
C MET A 1 57.03 4.40 -39.18
N ARG A 2 56.64 3.14 -38.95
CA ARG A 2 55.25 2.76 -38.69
C ARG A 2 55.00 2.86 -37.18
N LEU A 3 54.16 3.81 -36.77
CA LEU A 3 53.70 3.93 -35.39
C LEU A 3 52.62 2.86 -35.16
N LEU A 4 52.94 1.85 -34.36
CA LEU A 4 51.97 0.89 -33.83
C LEU A 4 51.25 1.56 -32.65
N ALA A 5 49.98 1.90 -32.84
CA ALA A 5 49.10 2.29 -31.73
C ALA A 5 48.62 1.02 -31.02
N LEU A 6 49.00 0.84 -29.76
CA LEU A 6 48.39 -0.19 -28.89
C LEU A 6 47.01 0.28 -28.42
N PRO A 7 45.97 -0.57 -28.49
CA PRO A 7 44.68 -0.25 -27.88
C PRO A 7 44.79 -0.40 -26.37
N VAL A 8 44.47 0.67 -25.64
CA VAL A 8 44.25 0.61 -24.19
C VAL A 8 42.86 0.01 -23.97
N LEU A 9 42.81 -1.20 -23.45
CA LEU A 9 41.57 -1.84 -23.02
C LEU A 9 41.15 -1.22 -21.68
N VAL A 10 40.14 -0.35 -21.72
CA VAL A 10 39.48 0.15 -20.51
C VAL A 10 38.51 -0.94 -20.05
N VAL A 11 38.88 -1.66 -18.98
CA VAL A 11 37.97 -2.58 -18.29
C VAL A 11 37.08 -1.73 -17.39
N ALA A 12 35.82 -1.57 -17.77
CA ALA A 12 34.79 -0.99 -16.90
C ALA A 12 34.50 -2.00 -15.79
N VAL A 13 35.00 -1.74 -14.58
CA VAL A 13 34.60 -2.48 -13.39
C VAL A 13 33.19 -2.00 -13.03
N ALA A 14 32.18 -2.78 -13.38
CA ALA A 14 30.83 -2.54 -12.88
C ALA A 14 30.85 -2.76 -11.37
N SER A 15 30.72 -1.68 -10.59
CA SER A 15 30.47 -1.79 -9.16
C SER A 15 29.11 -2.44 -8.98
N SER A 16 29.07 -3.70 -8.56
CA SER A 16 27.84 -4.32 -8.08
C SER A 16 27.36 -3.49 -6.89
N ALA A 17 26.29 -2.71 -7.09
CA ALA A 17 25.62 -2.05 -5.98
C ALA A 17 25.11 -3.15 -5.05
N SER A 18 25.70 -3.27 -3.86
CA SER A 18 25.18 -4.15 -2.82
C SER A 18 23.91 -3.51 -2.29
N ALA A 19 22.77 -4.18 -2.48
CA ALA A 19 21.54 -3.83 -1.82
C ALA A 19 21.79 -3.84 -0.29
N ASN A 20 21.56 -2.71 0.38
CA ASN A 20 21.75 -2.55 1.82
C ASN A 20 20.40 -2.25 2.46
N VAL A 21 19.72 -3.32 2.88
CA VAL A 21 18.48 -3.23 3.64
C VAL A 21 18.74 -2.51 4.97
N LEU A 22 17.94 -1.48 5.25
CA LEU A 22 18.04 -0.71 6.50
C LEU A 22 17.37 -1.43 7.66
N TRP A 23 16.20 -2.02 7.42
CA TRP A 23 15.41 -2.69 8.46
C TRP A 23 14.47 -3.74 7.86
N ARG A 24 14.16 -4.76 8.66
CA ARG A 24 13.23 -5.85 8.35
C ARG A 24 12.23 -6.01 9.48
N GLY A 25 10.95 -5.99 9.13
CA GLY A 25 9.82 -6.38 9.98
C GLY A 25 9.06 -7.53 9.33
N ASP A 26 9.77 -8.46 8.71
CA ASP A 26 9.23 -9.49 7.82
C ASP A 26 8.70 -10.74 8.53
N TYR A 27 8.67 -10.74 9.86
CA TYR A 27 8.13 -11.79 10.74
C TYR A 27 8.89 -13.12 10.74
N GLU A 28 10.01 -13.20 10.03
CA GLU A 28 10.79 -14.44 9.90
C GLU A 28 11.47 -14.89 11.20
N THR A 29 11.48 -14.06 12.24
CA THR A 29 11.89 -14.46 13.59
C THR A 29 10.89 -15.38 14.27
N GLY A 30 9.67 -15.52 13.74
CA GLY A 30 8.60 -16.32 14.33
C GLY A 30 7.87 -15.63 15.48
N ASP A 31 8.16 -14.34 15.72
CA ASP A 31 7.57 -13.50 16.76
C ASP A 31 7.51 -12.02 16.30
N LEU A 32 7.12 -11.13 17.20
CA LEU A 32 7.03 -9.68 16.92
C LEU A 32 8.30 -8.90 17.26
N SER A 33 9.43 -9.57 17.57
CA SER A 33 10.64 -8.93 18.12
C SER A 33 11.35 -7.96 17.16
N GLN A 34 11.04 -8.03 15.86
CA GLN A 34 11.55 -7.11 14.86
C GLN A 34 10.90 -5.71 14.92
N TRP A 35 9.72 -5.61 15.54
CA TRP A 35 8.95 -4.38 15.68
C TRP A 35 9.19 -3.73 17.05
N ALA A 36 9.15 -2.40 17.10
CA ALA A 36 9.46 -1.63 18.31
C ALA A 36 8.33 -1.69 19.35
N GLY A 37 7.10 -1.84 18.90
CA GLY A 37 5.93 -1.84 19.77
C GLY A 37 4.69 -2.47 19.15
N VAL A 38 3.65 -2.55 19.98
CA VAL A 38 2.31 -3.01 19.63
C VAL A 38 1.29 -2.02 20.18
N GLU A 39 0.31 -1.65 19.36
CA GLU A 39 -0.89 -0.94 19.77
C GLU A 39 -2.12 -1.83 19.60
N GLY A 40 -2.71 -2.27 20.71
CA GLY A 40 -3.86 -3.18 20.71
C GLY A 40 -3.62 -4.42 21.56
N LEU A 41 -4.36 -5.47 21.26
CA LEU A 41 -4.28 -6.77 21.92
C LEU A 41 -3.27 -7.65 21.20
N THR A 42 -2.19 -8.05 21.88
CA THR A 42 -1.18 -8.97 21.31
C THR A 42 -1.77 -10.33 20.94
N SER A 43 -2.84 -10.78 21.61
CA SER A 43 -3.58 -12.00 21.26
C SER A 43 -4.27 -11.94 19.89
N ARG A 44 -4.37 -10.75 19.29
CA ARG A 44 -4.92 -10.50 17.95
C ARG A 44 -3.86 -10.32 16.88
N LEU A 45 -2.59 -10.30 17.26
CA LEU A 45 -1.42 -10.17 16.40
C LEU A 45 -0.61 -11.46 16.49
N THR A 46 -0.99 -12.46 15.70
CA THR A 46 -0.42 -13.81 15.79
C THR A 46 0.46 -14.09 14.59
N ILE A 47 1.67 -14.62 14.85
CA ILE A 47 2.53 -15.13 13.78
C ILE A 47 2.02 -16.50 13.32
N VAL A 48 1.82 -16.65 12.01
CA VAL A 48 1.28 -17.86 11.38
C VAL A 48 2.27 -18.42 10.35
N GLN A 49 2.17 -19.72 10.07
CA GLN A 49 2.96 -20.40 9.02
C GLN A 49 2.18 -20.60 7.71
N SER A 50 0.89 -20.25 7.71
CA SER A 50 0.04 -20.25 6.53
C SER A 50 -1.16 -19.35 6.80
N PRO A 51 -1.57 -18.51 5.85
CA PRO A 51 -0.91 -18.20 4.57
C PRO A 51 0.42 -17.45 4.80
N VAL A 52 1.39 -17.63 3.90
CA VAL A 52 2.65 -16.87 3.86
C VAL A 52 2.91 -16.41 2.43
N ARG A 53 3.55 -15.27 2.26
CA ARG A 53 3.94 -14.73 0.96
C ARG A 53 5.39 -15.00 0.64
N GLN A 54 6.25 -14.87 1.64
CA GLN A 54 7.65 -15.24 1.57
C GLN A 54 8.03 -16.05 2.81
N GLY A 55 9.22 -16.66 2.78
CA GLY A 55 9.79 -17.30 3.96
C GLY A 55 8.88 -18.35 4.60
N LYS A 56 8.72 -18.26 5.92
CA LYS A 56 8.01 -19.24 6.76
C LYS A 56 6.89 -18.62 7.60
N TYR A 57 6.89 -17.31 7.80
CA TYR A 57 6.03 -16.67 8.77
C TYR A 57 5.38 -15.41 8.21
N ALA A 58 4.14 -15.18 8.60
CA ALA A 58 3.41 -13.95 8.33
C ALA A 58 2.69 -13.49 9.59
N LEU A 59 2.43 -12.19 9.70
CA LEU A 59 1.53 -11.65 10.72
C LEU A 59 0.09 -11.89 10.27
N ARG A 60 -0.72 -12.49 11.14
CA ARG A 60 -2.18 -12.42 11.09
C ARG A 60 -2.67 -11.39 12.10
N THR A 61 -3.36 -10.38 11.61
CA THR A 61 -4.04 -9.37 12.40
C THR A 61 -5.54 -9.63 12.36
N GLU A 62 -6.14 -9.82 13.53
CA GLU A 62 -7.58 -9.92 13.71
C GLU A 62 -8.09 -8.67 14.44
N LEU A 63 -9.27 -8.18 14.10
CA LEU A 63 -9.83 -7.03 14.80
C LEU A 63 -11.32 -7.22 15.00
N HIS A 64 -11.76 -7.11 16.24
CA HIS A 64 -13.16 -7.20 16.62
C HIS A 64 -13.71 -5.81 16.86
N GLN A 65 -15.04 -5.67 16.78
CA GLN A 65 -15.67 -4.47 17.31
C GLN A 65 -15.41 -4.36 18.81
N GLY A 66 -15.00 -3.17 19.28
CA GLY A 66 -14.71 -2.92 20.68
C GLY A 66 -13.27 -3.23 21.11
N ASP A 67 -12.46 -3.91 20.28
CA ASP A 67 -11.01 -3.89 20.44
C ASP A 67 -10.57 -2.42 20.34
N PHE A 68 -9.82 -1.92 21.33
CA PHE A 68 -9.53 -0.49 21.44
C PHE A 68 -8.15 -0.22 22.05
N ALA A 69 -7.37 0.63 21.39
CA ALA A 69 -6.10 1.15 21.90
C ALA A 69 -5.84 2.54 21.30
N ASN A 70 -5.20 3.42 22.08
CA ASN A 70 -4.79 4.76 21.64
C ASN A 70 -5.87 5.50 20.84
N SER A 71 -7.04 5.66 21.47
CA SER A 71 -8.21 6.39 20.94
C SER A 71 -8.83 5.80 19.66
N GLY A 72 -8.57 4.53 19.34
CA GLY A 72 -9.06 3.92 18.10
C GLY A 72 -9.28 2.41 18.21
N THR A 73 -10.08 1.86 17.29
CA THR A 73 -10.28 0.42 17.17
C THR A 73 -9.18 -0.19 16.31
N ARG A 74 -8.16 -0.77 16.96
CA ARG A 74 -6.92 -1.18 16.30
C ARG A 74 -6.24 -2.39 16.94
N ASN A 75 -5.50 -3.10 16.11
CA ASN A 75 -4.41 -4.00 16.49
C ASN A 75 -3.29 -3.79 15.45
N GLU A 76 -2.19 -3.18 15.86
CA GLU A 76 -1.07 -2.80 14.97
C GLU A 76 0.28 -3.05 15.63
N VAL A 77 1.29 -3.40 14.82
CA VAL A 77 2.70 -3.28 15.18
C VAL A 77 3.24 -1.94 14.74
N GLU A 78 4.23 -1.41 15.46
CA GLU A 78 4.86 -0.12 15.14
C GLU A 78 6.38 -0.20 15.09
N ASN A 79 6.98 0.54 14.16
CA ASN A 79 8.41 0.77 14.07
C ASN A 79 8.73 2.21 14.53
N SER A 80 8.36 2.51 15.78
CA SER A 80 8.57 3.79 16.46
C SER A 80 9.98 3.90 17.05
N SER A 81 10.98 3.93 16.19
CA SER A 81 12.40 3.93 16.56
C SER A 81 13.08 5.22 16.12
N ALA A 82 13.85 5.87 16.99
CA ALA A 82 14.62 7.06 16.61
C ALA A 82 15.56 6.83 15.42
N GLN A 83 15.95 5.57 15.15
CA GLN A 83 16.76 5.19 14.00
C GLN A 83 15.96 5.10 12.70
N TYR A 84 14.67 4.78 12.77
CA TYR A 84 13.81 4.50 11.60
C TYR A 84 12.63 5.47 11.44
N ASN A 85 12.47 6.42 12.36
CA ASN A 85 11.52 7.51 12.22
C ASN A 85 11.90 8.35 10.99
N GLU A 86 10.90 8.72 10.22
CA GLU A 86 11.06 9.51 9.02
C GLU A 86 11.01 11.00 9.34
N VAL A 87 12.01 11.71 8.87
CA VAL A 87 12.21 13.16 9.10
C VAL A 87 12.43 13.86 7.77
N GLU A 88 12.37 15.19 7.80
CA GLU A 88 12.53 16.05 6.62
C GLU A 88 13.80 15.68 5.83
N GLY A 89 13.64 15.45 4.53
CA GLY A 89 14.71 15.11 3.60
C GLY A 89 15.04 13.61 3.51
N ASN A 90 14.39 12.74 4.29
CA ASN A 90 14.57 11.30 4.12
C ASN A 90 14.04 10.84 2.76
N ASP A 91 14.85 10.06 2.06
CA ASP A 91 14.51 9.39 0.81
C ASP A 91 14.56 7.87 1.08
N LYS A 92 13.42 7.19 0.99
CA LYS A 92 13.25 5.82 1.47
C LYS A 92 12.34 4.99 0.59
N TRP A 93 12.72 3.72 0.47
CA TRP A 93 11.92 2.68 -0.16
C TRP A 93 11.39 1.71 0.88
N TYR A 94 10.16 1.26 0.71
CA TYR A 94 9.51 0.24 1.50
C TYR A 94 8.91 -0.81 0.57
N ALA A 95 8.93 -2.07 0.97
CA ALA A 95 8.13 -3.10 0.33
C ALA A 95 7.47 -3.98 1.39
N TRP A 96 6.26 -4.44 1.10
CA TRP A 96 5.55 -5.43 1.89
C TRP A 96 4.43 -6.06 1.06
N SER A 97 3.84 -7.11 1.61
CA SER A 97 2.63 -7.72 1.06
C SER A 97 1.50 -7.70 2.08
N THR A 98 0.28 -7.54 1.59
CA THR A 98 -0.94 -7.65 2.42
C THR A 98 -1.94 -8.58 1.75
N MET A 99 -2.54 -9.49 2.51
CA MET A 99 -3.68 -10.29 2.07
C MET A 99 -4.87 -10.03 2.99
N PHE A 100 -6.00 -9.67 2.39
CA PHE A 100 -7.27 -9.57 3.10
C PHE A 100 -7.92 -10.96 3.14
N ALA A 101 -8.42 -11.40 4.30
CA ALA A 101 -9.13 -12.67 4.41
C ALA A 101 -10.32 -12.72 3.44
N SER A 102 -10.73 -13.92 3.02
CA SER A 102 -11.81 -14.11 2.03
C SER A 102 -13.14 -13.46 2.45
N ASP A 103 -13.36 -13.32 3.75
CA ASP A 103 -14.53 -12.73 4.41
C ASP A 103 -14.26 -11.33 4.99
N PHE A 104 -13.13 -10.69 4.64
CA PHE A 104 -12.79 -9.36 5.15
C PHE A 104 -13.92 -8.35 4.88
N PRO A 105 -14.40 -7.63 5.91
CA PRO A 105 -15.53 -6.72 5.76
C PRO A 105 -15.14 -5.50 4.94
N ALA A 106 -16.06 -4.99 4.12
CA ALA A 106 -15.84 -3.80 3.28
C ALA A 106 -17.03 -2.83 3.37
N PRO A 107 -17.37 -2.35 4.57
CA PRO A 107 -18.35 -1.27 4.70
C PRO A 107 -17.80 0.01 4.04
N LYS A 108 -18.69 0.97 3.74
CA LYS A 108 -18.32 2.27 3.16
C LYS A 108 -17.77 3.23 4.22
N THR A 109 -16.81 2.76 5.01
CA THR A 109 -16.02 3.55 5.96
C THR A 109 -14.59 3.01 5.96
N TRP A 110 -13.67 3.73 6.60
CA TRP A 110 -12.23 3.55 6.51
C TRP A 110 -11.72 2.35 7.34
N GLN A 111 -10.72 1.66 6.80
CA GLN A 111 -9.99 0.56 7.43
C GLN A 111 -8.52 0.60 7.01
N VAL A 112 -7.69 1.28 7.79
CA VAL A 112 -6.25 1.45 7.55
C VAL A 112 -5.52 0.14 7.84
N PHE A 113 -4.66 -0.32 6.93
CA PHE A 113 -3.88 -1.55 7.10
C PHE A 113 -2.36 -1.33 7.10
N THR A 114 -1.89 -0.16 6.65
CA THR A 114 -0.50 0.29 6.79
C THR A 114 -0.47 1.80 6.77
N GLN A 115 0.28 2.44 7.67
CA GLN A 115 0.31 3.90 7.79
C GLN A 115 1.67 4.39 8.27
N TRP A 116 1.99 5.64 7.92
CA TRP A 116 3.06 6.39 8.54
C TRP A 116 2.43 7.43 9.45
N HIS A 117 2.35 7.12 10.73
CA HIS A 117 1.67 7.93 11.73
C HIS A 117 2.58 9.07 12.22
N HIS A 118 2.04 10.29 12.28
CA HIS A 118 2.80 11.45 12.74
C HIS A 118 3.09 11.40 14.25
N SER A 119 4.09 12.17 14.71
CA SER A 119 4.40 12.32 16.14
C SER A 119 3.49 13.27 16.92
N GLY A 120 2.60 14.00 16.24
CA GLY A 120 1.62 14.90 16.86
C GLY A 120 0.52 14.19 17.65
N LEU A 121 -0.19 14.95 18.50
CA LEU A 121 -1.28 14.44 19.36
C LEU A 121 -2.60 14.17 18.61
N THR A 122 -2.83 14.89 17.52
CA THR A 122 -4.08 14.86 16.76
C THR A 122 -3.78 15.06 15.27
N GLY A 123 -4.54 14.40 14.42
CA GLY A 123 -4.43 14.51 12.97
C GLY A 123 -4.55 13.14 12.31
N SER A 124 -4.60 13.17 10.99
CA SER A 124 -4.51 11.97 10.17
C SER A 124 -3.04 11.71 9.80
N PRO A 125 -2.64 10.44 9.61
CA PRO A 125 -1.35 10.10 9.05
C PRO A 125 -1.06 10.89 7.75
N PRO A 126 0.17 11.40 7.56
CA PRO A 126 0.55 11.99 6.29
C PRO A 126 0.34 11.04 5.11
N LEU A 127 0.63 9.74 5.28
CA LEU A 127 0.36 8.70 4.29
C LEU A 127 -0.24 7.46 4.95
N GLU A 128 -1.27 6.91 4.34
CA GLU A 128 -1.90 5.67 4.76
C GLU A 128 -2.43 4.87 3.58
N PHE A 129 -2.39 3.55 3.72
CA PHE A 129 -3.12 2.62 2.88
C PHE A 129 -4.32 2.11 3.66
N ASP A 130 -5.49 2.23 3.05
CA ASP A 130 -6.74 1.83 3.67
C ASP A 130 -7.69 1.14 2.68
N VAL A 131 -8.71 0.50 3.25
CA VAL A 131 -9.86 -0.02 2.51
C VAL A 131 -11.08 0.84 2.85
N LEU A 132 -11.75 1.33 1.80
CA LEU A 132 -13.04 2.02 1.90
C LEU A 132 -14.02 1.40 0.91
N GLY A 133 -14.99 0.65 1.43
CA GLY A 133 -15.81 -0.21 0.59
C GLY A 133 -14.96 -1.26 -0.13
N GLU A 134 -15.32 -1.59 -1.37
CA GLU A 134 -14.61 -2.59 -2.19
C GLU A 134 -13.37 -2.01 -2.89
N THR A 135 -12.61 -1.14 -2.22
CA THR A 135 -11.48 -0.40 -2.80
C THR A 135 -10.33 -0.32 -1.80
N ILE A 136 -9.14 -0.70 -2.25
CA ILE A 136 -7.87 -0.39 -1.60
C ILE A 136 -7.43 0.99 -2.12
N GLN A 137 -6.96 1.86 -1.23
CA GLN A 137 -6.50 3.20 -1.61
C GLN A 137 -5.24 3.62 -0.85
N LEU A 138 -4.46 4.49 -1.48
CA LEU A 138 -3.42 5.29 -0.85
C LEU A 138 -3.99 6.70 -0.63
N ALA A 139 -4.07 7.11 0.63
CA ALA A 139 -4.57 8.41 1.03
C ALA A 139 -3.46 9.26 1.67
N HIS A 140 -3.56 10.56 1.45
CA HIS A 140 -2.77 11.59 2.13
C HIS A 140 -3.67 12.40 3.07
N ASN A 141 -3.21 12.58 4.32
CA ASN A 141 -3.92 13.28 5.40
C ASN A 141 -5.37 12.81 5.57
N GLY A 142 -5.61 11.50 5.48
CA GLY A 142 -6.92 10.89 5.70
C GLY A 142 -8.03 11.31 4.75
N GLY A 143 -7.71 11.95 3.62
CA GLY A 143 -8.77 12.48 2.74
C GLY A 143 -8.41 12.70 1.28
N THR A 144 -7.15 12.96 0.95
CA THR A 144 -6.74 13.14 -0.44
C THR A 144 -6.32 11.80 -1.01
N ILE A 145 -7.12 11.25 -1.92
CA ILE A 145 -6.81 9.95 -2.55
C ILE A 145 -5.76 10.15 -3.65
N LEU A 146 -4.60 9.53 -3.47
CA LEU A 146 -3.50 9.56 -4.44
C LEU A 146 -3.62 8.42 -5.45
N TRP A 147 -4.06 7.24 -5.00
CA TRP A 147 -4.24 6.07 -5.83
C TRP A 147 -5.30 5.13 -5.25
N ARG A 148 -5.90 4.29 -6.11
CA ARG A 148 -6.84 3.25 -5.69
C ARG A 148 -6.93 2.09 -6.68
N THR A 149 -7.35 0.93 -6.17
CA THR A 149 -7.61 -0.29 -6.94
C THR A 149 -8.76 -1.09 -6.30
N PRO A 150 -9.47 -1.98 -7.02
CA PRO A 150 -10.45 -2.85 -6.40
C PRO A 150 -9.86 -3.73 -5.28
N LEU A 151 -10.63 -3.92 -4.20
CA LEU A 151 -10.29 -4.90 -3.17
C LEU A 151 -10.47 -6.32 -3.71
N VAL A 152 -9.38 -7.08 -3.80
CA VAL A 152 -9.42 -8.53 -4.08
C VAL A 152 -9.01 -9.28 -2.81
N ARG A 153 -9.87 -10.17 -2.33
CA ARG A 153 -9.64 -10.93 -1.09
C ARG A 153 -8.99 -12.28 -1.38
N GLY A 154 -8.36 -12.87 -0.37
CA GLY A 154 -7.77 -14.21 -0.43
C GLY A 154 -6.54 -14.34 -1.32
N VAL A 155 -5.96 -13.22 -1.76
CA VAL A 155 -4.72 -13.16 -2.53
C VAL A 155 -3.76 -12.15 -1.92
N TRP A 156 -2.47 -12.41 -2.03
CA TRP A 156 -1.43 -11.48 -1.63
C TRP A 156 -1.32 -10.34 -2.64
N HIS A 157 -1.34 -9.12 -2.13
CA HIS A 157 -1.06 -7.89 -2.86
C HIS A 157 0.29 -7.35 -2.48
N ASP A 158 1.08 -6.96 -3.48
CA ASP A 158 2.42 -6.44 -3.30
C ASP A 158 2.46 -4.93 -3.42
N PHE A 159 3.06 -4.30 -2.42
CA PHE A 159 3.27 -2.86 -2.37
C PHE A 159 4.76 -2.59 -2.34
N VAL A 160 5.23 -1.74 -3.25
CA VAL A 160 6.57 -1.14 -3.17
C VAL A 160 6.40 0.36 -3.28
N VAL A 161 6.81 1.08 -2.24
CA VAL A 161 6.58 2.53 -2.12
C VAL A 161 7.91 3.22 -1.98
N HIS A 162 8.12 4.24 -2.79
CA HIS A 162 9.19 5.20 -2.63
C HIS A 162 8.60 6.49 -2.08
N VAL A 163 9.16 7.00 -0.99
CA VAL A 163 8.72 8.25 -0.40
C VAL A 163 9.92 9.15 -0.19
N PHE A 164 9.83 10.36 -0.75
CA PHE A 164 10.64 11.46 -0.29
C PHE A 164 9.86 12.23 0.78
N TRP A 165 10.36 12.18 2.01
CA TRP A 165 9.74 12.72 3.20
C TRP A 165 10.02 14.22 3.32
N SER A 166 9.01 15.04 3.04
CA SER A 166 9.10 16.49 3.17
C SER A 166 7.75 17.09 3.53
N SER A 167 7.78 18.13 4.38
CA SER A 167 6.61 18.92 4.73
C SER A 167 6.14 19.87 3.63
N THR A 168 6.92 19.99 2.55
CA THR A 168 6.61 20.90 1.43
C THR A 168 6.72 20.21 0.08
N ASN A 169 7.89 19.66 -0.25
CA ASN A 169 8.23 19.16 -1.58
C ASN A 169 8.36 17.62 -1.58
N GLY A 170 7.43 16.93 -0.90
CA GLY A 170 7.39 15.48 -0.87
C GLY A 170 6.89 14.89 -2.18
N TYR A 171 7.16 13.60 -2.38
CA TYR A 171 6.55 12.83 -3.47
C TYR A 171 6.48 11.34 -3.13
N VAL A 172 5.62 10.63 -3.85
CA VAL A 172 5.44 9.18 -3.73
C VAL A 172 5.52 8.51 -5.11
N ASP A 173 6.32 7.45 -5.23
CA ASP A 173 6.15 6.43 -6.27
C ASP A 173 5.49 5.19 -5.65
N LEU A 174 4.66 4.50 -6.43
CA LEU A 174 4.00 3.28 -6.00
C LEU A 174 4.07 2.23 -7.10
N TYR A 175 4.55 1.04 -6.74
CA TYR A 175 4.31 -0.18 -7.49
C TYR A 175 3.28 -1.02 -6.75
N TYR A 176 2.32 -1.54 -7.49
CA TYR A 176 1.30 -2.45 -7.01
C TYR A 176 1.30 -3.70 -7.90
N ASP A 177 1.44 -4.88 -7.29
CA ASP A 177 1.55 -6.17 -7.98
C ASP A 177 2.55 -6.14 -9.14
N GLY A 178 3.73 -5.55 -8.86
CA GLY A 178 4.84 -5.42 -9.80
C GLY A 178 4.68 -4.36 -10.89
N THR A 179 3.55 -3.66 -10.96
CA THR A 179 3.30 -2.59 -11.93
C THR A 179 3.48 -1.22 -11.29
N LYS A 180 4.24 -0.31 -11.92
CA LYS A 180 4.33 1.09 -11.46
C LYS A 180 2.99 1.79 -11.71
N VAL A 181 2.29 2.17 -10.65
CA VAL A 181 0.94 2.77 -10.68
C VAL A 181 0.92 4.24 -10.25
N LEU A 182 1.95 4.70 -9.53
CA LEU A 182 2.25 6.12 -9.35
C LEU A 182 3.71 6.38 -9.71
N ASP A 183 3.92 7.47 -10.44
CA ASP A 183 5.24 7.95 -10.85
C ASP A 183 5.38 9.40 -10.38
N HIS A 184 6.21 9.59 -9.35
CA HIS A 184 6.56 10.88 -8.79
C HIS A 184 5.35 11.77 -8.43
N GLN A 185 4.36 11.19 -7.74
CA GLN A 185 3.16 11.92 -7.32
C GLN A 185 3.54 12.94 -6.24
N ALA A 186 3.63 14.21 -6.62
CA ALA A 186 3.96 15.30 -5.70
C ALA A 186 2.84 15.52 -4.67
N THR A 187 3.22 15.53 -3.40
CA THR A 187 2.36 15.82 -2.24
C THR A 187 3.25 16.04 -1.02
N PRO A 188 2.90 16.90 -0.04
CA PRO A 188 3.53 16.82 1.27
C PRO A 188 3.42 15.40 1.82
N THR A 189 4.50 14.89 2.41
CA THR A 189 4.57 13.52 2.97
C THR A 189 4.91 13.57 4.45
N LEU A 190 5.26 14.74 5.00
CA LEU A 190 5.44 14.97 6.43
C LEU A 190 4.55 16.13 6.92
N ASN A 191 4.24 16.09 8.20
CA ASN A 191 3.73 17.27 8.90
C ASN A 191 4.90 18.15 9.34
N SER A 192 4.77 19.48 9.16
CA SER A 192 5.83 20.43 9.51
C SER A 192 6.25 20.31 10.98
N GLY A 193 7.55 20.11 11.22
CA GLY A 193 8.14 20.00 12.55
C GLY A 193 7.87 18.67 13.27
N GLN A 194 7.33 17.68 12.55
CA GLN A 194 7.06 16.34 13.09
C GLN A 194 7.91 15.29 12.36
N TYR A 195 8.15 14.18 13.05
CA TYR A 195 8.58 12.95 12.40
C TYR A 195 7.34 12.07 12.17
N THR A 196 7.48 11.08 11.31
CA THR A 196 6.48 10.02 11.15
C THR A 196 7.11 8.65 11.33
N TYR A 197 6.30 7.65 11.66
CA TYR A 197 6.78 6.29 11.91
C TYR A 197 5.79 5.25 11.39
N LEU A 198 6.32 4.13 10.92
CA LEU A 198 5.55 3.08 10.27
C LEU A 198 4.72 2.30 11.30
N LYS A 199 3.46 2.04 10.96
CA LYS A 199 2.59 1.04 11.60
C LYS A 199 2.01 0.10 10.55
N GLN A 200 1.81 -1.16 10.95
CA GLN A 200 1.18 -2.18 10.12
C GLN A 200 0.24 -3.05 10.96
N GLY A 201 -0.92 -3.40 10.41
CA GLY A 201 -1.95 -4.15 11.12
C GLY A 201 -3.34 -3.78 10.61
N LEU A 202 -4.28 -3.52 11.52
CA LEU A 202 -5.61 -3.05 11.15
C LEU A 202 -6.07 -2.00 12.16
N TYR A 203 -6.45 -0.83 11.66
CA TYR A 203 -7.05 0.27 12.39
C TYR A 203 -8.28 0.75 11.63
N ARG A 204 -9.46 0.75 12.25
CA ARG A 204 -10.70 1.02 11.52
C ARG A 204 -11.75 1.78 12.32
N ASP A 205 -12.76 2.25 11.59
CA ASP A 205 -13.95 2.85 12.15
C ASP A 205 -14.62 1.92 13.18
N ALA A 206 -14.90 2.44 14.37
CA ALA A 206 -15.47 1.67 15.48
C ALA A 206 -16.91 1.17 15.20
N SER A 207 -17.59 1.72 14.19
CA SER A 207 -18.92 1.26 13.78
C SER A 207 -18.92 -0.10 13.08
N ILE A 208 -17.77 -0.60 12.62
CA ILE A 208 -17.67 -1.89 11.94
C ILE A 208 -17.83 -3.03 12.95
N ALA A 209 -18.96 -3.73 12.87
CA ALA A 209 -19.30 -4.84 13.76
C ALA A 209 -18.60 -6.16 13.38
N ASP A 210 -18.46 -6.41 12.07
CA ASP A 210 -17.88 -7.64 11.55
C ASP A 210 -16.40 -7.78 11.93
N VAL A 211 -15.96 -8.99 12.21
CA VAL A 211 -14.55 -9.28 12.46
C VAL A 211 -13.74 -9.05 11.18
N GLY A 212 -12.66 -8.28 11.27
CA GLY A 212 -11.71 -8.08 10.17
C GLY A 212 -10.46 -8.93 10.38
N VAL A 213 -10.01 -9.63 9.34
CA VAL A 213 -8.73 -10.34 9.34
C VAL A 213 -7.90 -9.92 8.14
N VAL A 214 -6.68 -9.46 8.41
CA VAL A 214 -5.67 -9.13 7.39
C VAL A 214 -4.36 -9.84 7.74
N TYR A 215 -3.61 -10.19 6.71
CA TYR A 215 -2.30 -10.81 6.83
C TYR A 215 -1.26 -9.87 6.25
N HIS A 216 -0.11 -9.75 6.91
CA HIS A 216 1.02 -8.98 6.43
C HIS A 216 2.28 -9.82 6.41
N ASP A 217 3.13 -9.56 5.43
CA ASP A 217 4.39 -10.28 5.27
C ASP A 217 5.39 -9.39 4.51
N GLY A 218 6.68 -9.66 4.68
CA GLY A 218 7.74 -9.12 3.84
C GLY A 218 8.05 -7.64 4.01
N MET A 219 7.65 -7.02 5.13
CA MET A 219 7.99 -5.62 5.39
C MET A 219 9.51 -5.42 5.44
N VAL A 220 10.01 -4.60 4.53
CA VAL A 220 11.42 -4.24 4.39
C VAL A 220 11.57 -2.77 4.05
N MET A 221 12.61 -2.13 4.60
CA MET A 221 12.96 -0.73 4.37
C MET A 221 14.37 -0.62 3.78
N GLY A 222 14.55 0.27 2.81
CA GLY A 222 15.82 0.50 2.12
C GLY A 222 15.96 1.92 1.59
N THR A 223 17.04 2.17 0.84
CA THR A 223 17.34 3.45 0.18
C THR A 223 17.25 3.39 -1.33
N THR A 224 17.06 2.20 -1.89
CA THR A 224 16.92 1.98 -3.33
C THR A 224 15.81 0.95 -3.61
N LEU A 225 15.25 0.99 -4.82
CA LEU A 225 14.33 -0.06 -5.29
C LEU A 225 14.96 -1.46 -5.19
N ALA A 226 16.27 -1.58 -5.46
CA ALA A 226 16.97 -2.86 -5.38
C ALA A 226 17.08 -3.42 -3.95
N ASP A 227 17.08 -2.55 -2.93
CA ASP A 227 17.12 -2.96 -1.52
C ASP A 227 15.85 -3.72 -1.13
N VAL A 228 14.69 -3.25 -1.60
CA VAL A 228 13.38 -3.73 -1.14
C VAL A 228 12.68 -4.63 -2.16
N ALA A 229 12.98 -4.49 -3.45
CA ALA A 229 12.35 -5.21 -4.53
C ALA A 229 13.35 -5.49 -5.67
N PRO A 230 14.37 -6.34 -5.44
CA PRO A 230 15.44 -6.59 -6.41
C PRO A 230 14.95 -7.10 -7.76
N ALA A 231 13.82 -7.84 -7.79
CA ALA A 231 13.20 -8.32 -9.01
C ALA A 231 12.60 -7.20 -9.89
N LEU A 232 12.18 -6.08 -9.28
CA LEU A 232 11.70 -4.89 -10.02
C LEU A 232 12.87 -4.02 -10.51
N ALA A 233 13.95 -3.94 -9.73
CA ALA A 233 15.15 -3.19 -10.11
C ALA A 233 15.93 -3.87 -11.26
N ASN A 234 15.95 -5.20 -11.26
CA ASN A 234 16.62 -6.03 -12.26
C ASN A 234 15.65 -7.09 -12.76
N PRO A 235 14.71 -6.74 -13.66
CA PRO A 235 13.79 -7.72 -14.22
C PRO A 235 14.59 -8.84 -14.91
N PRO A 236 14.20 -10.11 -14.74
CA PRO A 236 14.81 -11.20 -15.47
C PRO A 236 14.80 -10.91 -16.97
N PRO A 237 15.80 -11.37 -17.74
CA PRO A 237 15.74 -11.31 -19.19
C PRO A 237 14.41 -11.90 -19.67
N ALA A 238 13.79 -11.27 -20.67
CA ALA A 238 12.60 -11.84 -21.29
C ALA A 238 12.88 -13.31 -21.67
N PRO A 239 11.92 -14.24 -21.49
CA PRO A 239 12.08 -15.60 -21.98
C PRO A 239 12.51 -15.54 -23.44
N ASP A 240 13.58 -16.27 -23.80
CA ASP A 240 14.02 -16.36 -25.18
C ASP A 240 12.84 -16.89 -26.00
N ALA A 241 12.18 -15.99 -26.74
CA ALA A 241 11.15 -16.34 -27.68
C ALA A 241 11.90 -17.01 -28.82
N GLY A 242 12.22 -18.30 -28.62
CA GLY A 242 13.16 -19.07 -29.43
C GLY A 242 13.03 -18.67 -30.89
N THR A 243 14.15 -18.32 -31.51
CA THR A 243 14.18 -17.99 -32.93
C THR A 243 13.44 -19.11 -33.66
N PRO A 244 12.39 -18.83 -34.46
CA PRO A 244 11.71 -19.88 -35.21
C PRO A 244 12.78 -20.62 -36.02
N GLU A 245 13.07 -21.86 -35.64
CA GLU A 245 13.88 -22.73 -36.46
C GLU A 245 13.10 -22.87 -37.76
N LEU A 246 13.63 -22.28 -38.83
CA LEU A 246 13.07 -22.43 -40.16
C LEU A 246 12.91 -23.93 -40.39
N PRO A 247 11.70 -24.45 -40.67
CA PRO A 247 11.53 -25.86 -40.92
C PRO A 247 12.48 -26.25 -42.04
N ALA A 248 13.30 -27.27 -41.79
CA ALA A 248 14.03 -27.95 -42.85
C ALA A 248 13.03 -28.30 -43.98
N PRO A 249 13.39 -28.15 -45.27
CA PRO A 249 12.46 -28.39 -46.36
C PRO A 249 11.88 -29.79 -46.25
N ASP A 250 10.57 -29.85 -46.01
CA ASP A 250 9.81 -31.09 -45.82
C ASP A 250 9.80 -31.88 -47.13
N ALA A 251 10.42 -33.06 -47.11
CA ALA A 251 10.30 -34.04 -48.18
C ALA A 251 8.91 -34.69 -48.05
N GLY A 252 7.94 -34.04 -48.69
CA GLY A 252 6.51 -34.36 -48.56
C GLY A 252 6.18 -35.84 -48.71
N THR A 253 5.41 -36.35 -47.74
CA THR A 253 4.55 -37.51 -47.94
C THR A 253 3.14 -37.14 -47.54
N ASN A 254 2.27 -37.07 -48.55
CA ASN A 254 0.86 -36.75 -48.39
C ASN A 254 0.15 -37.90 -47.66
N SER A 255 -0.61 -37.59 -46.61
CA SER A 255 -1.73 -38.41 -46.16
C SER A 255 -2.87 -37.51 -45.68
N PRO A 256 -4.13 -37.80 -46.08
CA PRO A 256 -5.24 -36.87 -45.89
C PRO A 256 -5.86 -37.02 -44.49
N VAL A 257 -6.10 -35.89 -43.81
CA VAL A 257 -6.89 -35.82 -42.57
C VAL A 257 -8.13 -34.96 -42.82
N THR A 258 -9.30 -35.52 -42.50
CA THR A 258 -10.64 -34.92 -42.59
C THR A 258 -10.90 -33.91 -41.45
N PRO A 259 -11.66 -32.82 -41.67
CA PRO A 259 -11.95 -31.82 -40.64
C PRO A 259 -13.26 -32.09 -39.87
N SER A 260 -13.30 -31.65 -38.60
CA SER A 260 -14.51 -31.51 -37.78
C SER A 260 -14.58 -30.08 -37.20
N PRO A 261 -15.73 -29.39 -37.20
CA PRO A 261 -15.85 -28.02 -36.69
C PRO A 261 -16.63 -27.91 -35.36
N ASP A 262 -16.66 -26.66 -34.85
CA ASP A 262 -17.46 -26.04 -33.76
C ASP A 262 -16.72 -25.75 -32.43
N ALA A 263 -16.90 -24.60 -31.75
CA ALA A 263 -17.68 -23.38 -31.98
C ALA A 263 -17.19 -22.24 -31.05
N GLY A 264 -17.50 -20.98 -31.39
CA GLY A 264 -17.32 -19.77 -30.54
C GLY A 264 -18.25 -19.76 -29.31
N VAL A 265 -18.17 -18.82 -28.36
CA VAL A 265 -18.54 -17.40 -28.48
C VAL A 265 -18.10 -16.60 -27.21
N SER A 266 -18.08 -15.27 -27.38
CA SER A 266 -17.52 -14.15 -26.62
C SER A 266 -18.25 -13.67 -25.33
N LEU A 267 -17.53 -12.82 -24.58
CA LEU A 267 -17.86 -12.09 -23.33
C LEU A 267 -18.56 -10.73 -23.56
N LYS A 268 -19.21 -10.18 -22.50
CA LYS A 268 -19.34 -8.73 -22.11
C LYS A 268 -20.22 -8.63 -20.83
N SER A 269 -19.77 -8.04 -19.70
CA SER A 269 -19.68 -6.60 -19.31
C SER A 269 -21.07 -5.92 -19.24
N SER A 270 -21.49 -5.08 -18.27
CA SER A 270 -20.98 -4.48 -17.02
C SER A 270 -22.14 -3.66 -16.33
N SER A 271 -21.90 -3.13 -15.11
CA SER A 271 -22.39 -1.80 -14.60
C SER A 271 -23.86 -1.66 -14.11
N VAL A 272 -24.32 -0.88 -13.10
CA VAL A 272 -23.84 0.33 -12.37
C VAL A 272 -24.79 0.68 -11.15
N TYR A 273 -24.22 1.07 -9.98
CA TYR A 273 -24.48 2.12 -8.92
C TYR A 273 -25.82 2.49 -8.22
N MET A 274 -25.73 2.69 -6.88
CA MET A 274 -25.97 3.94 -6.02
C MET A 274 -26.48 3.58 -4.59
N LEU A 275 -25.79 3.76 -3.44
CA LEU A 275 -25.36 4.91 -2.57
C LEU A 275 -26.29 5.22 -1.35
N PRO A 276 -25.76 5.17 -0.10
CA PRO A 276 -26.24 5.88 1.10
C PRO A 276 -25.14 6.77 1.76
N GLY A 277 -25.44 7.56 2.81
CA GLY A 277 -24.48 8.49 3.46
C GLY A 277 -24.43 8.45 5.01
N GLY A 278 -23.26 8.85 5.56
CA GLY A 278 -22.90 9.12 6.97
C GLY A 278 -21.46 9.67 7.10
N CYS A 279 -21.22 10.62 8.01
CA CYS A 279 -20.18 11.69 7.96
C CYS A 279 -18.83 11.39 8.68
N SER A 280 -17.69 12.00 8.33
CA SER A 280 -17.47 13.06 7.32
C SER A 280 -16.00 13.20 6.88
N HIS A 281 -15.76 12.84 5.62
CA HIS A 281 -14.94 13.62 4.68
C HIS A 281 -15.72 14.87 4.23
N ILE A 282 -15.05 15.97 3.89
CA ILE A 282 -15.68 17.14 3.26
C ILE A 282 -15.76 16.90 1.75
N SER A 283 -16.96 17.04 1.15
CA SER A 283 -17.17 17.05 -0.31
C SER A 283 -17.67 18.43 -0.78
N PRO A 284 -17.25 18.96 -1.95
CA PRO A 284 -17.69 20.25 -2.43
C PRO A 284 -19.00 20.14 -3.24
N GLY A 285 -20.03 20.85 -2.78
CA GLY A 285 -21.18 21.24 -3.62
C GLY A 285 -22.54 20.83 -3.06
N SER A 286 -23.25 21.78 -2.46
CA SER A 286 -24.71 22.00 -2.64
C SER A 286 -25.15 23.23 -1.85
N VAL A 287 -25.60 24.25 -2.58
CA VAL A 287 -26.28 25.44 -2.05
C VAL A 287 -27.71 25.04 -1.70
N ALA A 288 -28.17 25.29 -0.48
CA ALA A 288 -29.58 25.13 -0.10
C ALA A 288 -30.10 26.36 0.64
N VAL A 289 -31.28 26.78 0.19
CA VAL A 289 -32.05 27.98 0.51
C VAL A 289 -32.57 27.93 1.95
N LEU A 290 -32.36 29.00 2.72
CA LEU A 290 -32.97 29.19 4.04
C LEU A 290 -34.41 29.74 3.91
N GLY A 291 -35.36 28.99 4.47
CA GLY A 291 -36.72 29.46 4.74
C GLY A 291 -36.80 30.28 6.04
N LEU A 292 -37.38 31.47 5.93
CA LEU A 292 -37.75 32.37 7.03
C LEU A 292 -38.88 31.76 7.89
N PHE A 293 -38.72 31.80 9.21
CA PHE A 293 -39.87 32.01 10.11
C PHE A 293 -39.49 32.97 11.24
N ALA A 294 -40.29 34.03 11.35
CA ALA A 294 -40.22 35.07 12.35
C ALA A 294 -40.97 34.68 13.63
N GLY A 295 -40.51 35.18 14.77
CA GLY A 295 -41.21 35.09 16.05
C GLY A 295 -40.50 35.91 17.12
N ALA A 296 -40.91 37.17 17.28
CA ALA A 296 -40.44 38.11 18.30
C ALA A 296 -40.92 37.72 19.71
N LEU A 297 -40.15 38.04 20.76
CA LEU A 297 -40.59 38.98 21.82
C LEU A 297 -39.52 39.27 22.90
N LEU A 298 -39.32 40.57 23.12
CA LEU A 298 -39.00 41.33 24.34
C LEU A 298 -37.75 41.07 25.22
N VAL A 299 -36.77 41.96 25.05
CA VAL A 299 -36.31 42.99 26.01
C VAL A 299 -36.38 42.67 27.52
N LEU A 300 -35.22 42.64 28.18
CA LEU A 300 -34.91 43.58 29.27
C LEU A 300 -33.40 43.66 29.55
N ARG A 301 -32.91 44.89 29.42
CA ARG A 301 -31.56 45.38 29.70
C ARG A 301 -31.48 45.73 31.19
N ARG A 302 -30.44 45.31 31.91
CA ARG A 302 -29.92 46.07 33.05
C ARG A 302 -28.43 45.79 33.28
N ARG A 303 -27.65 46.88 33.20
CA ARG A 303 -26.28 47.04 33.68
C ARG A 303 -26.30 47.44 35.17
N ARG A 304 -25.12 47.28 35.81
CA ARG A 304 -24.65 47.68 37.16
C ARG A 304 -24.47 46.47 38.07
N ASP A 305 -23.30 46.19 38.65
CA ASP A 305 -22.06 46.94 38.85
C ASP A 305 -20.82 46.10 38.53
#